data_AF-A0A848USB3-F1
#
_entry.id   AF-A0A848USB3-F1
#
_cell.length_a   1.000
_cell.length_b   1.000
_cell.length_c   1.000
_cell.angle_alpha   90.00
_cell.angle_beta   90.00
_cell.angle_gamma   90.00
#
_symmetry.space_group_name_H-M   'P 1'
#
loop_
_entity.id
_entity.type
_entity.pdbx_description
1 polymer ?
#
loop_
_entity_poly.entity_id
_entity_poly.type
_entity_poly.pdbx_seq_one_letter_code
_entity_poly.pdbx_strand_id
1 'polypeptide(L)'
;MKHNKSRRDFIKTGVTFGLGLPILLSNLYSCDSKPKDNTSSSTKPKSLDILILGGTSFLGLHQVAYALDRGHKVSIFTRGKTKPSLFKDKFNQVEQLIGDRKDNLTALENRSWDVIIDNSGRNAEWTKQSAKLLKENCDLYLYTSSTGVYYPYLGSDIKEDTELVLNMPEG
;
A
#
# COMPACT_ATOMS: atom_id res chain seq x y z
N MET A 1 20.40 -39.22 -24.99
CA MET A 1 21.57 -39.10 -24.08
C MET A 1 21.45 -37.79 -23.32
N LYS A 2 21.27 -37.84 -22.00
CA LYS A 2 21.11 -36.65 -21.13
C LYS A 2 22.49 -36.05 -20.86
N HIS A 3 22.71 -34.78 -21.20
CA HIS A 3 23.94 -34.08 -20.92
C HIS A 3 23.72 -33.06 -19.80
N ASN A 4 24.11 -33.42 -18.58
CA ASN A 4 24.04 -32.57 -17.40
C ASN A 4 25.23 -31.60 -17.42
N LYS A 5 25.03 -30.37 -17.90
CA LYS A 5 26.04 -29.31 -17.74
C LYS A 5 25.96 -28.77 -16.32
N SER A 6 26.98 -29.07 -15.53
CA SER A 6 27.06 -28.73 -14.12
C SER A 6 27.50 -27.28 -13.92
N ARG A 7 26.94 -26.63 -12.90
CA ARG A 7 27.22 -25.24 -12.47
C ARG A 7 28.72 -24.96 -12.19
N ARG A 8 29.57 -25.99 -12.21
CA ARG A 8 31.04 -25.91 -12.04
C ARG A 8 31.78 -25.44 -13.29
N ASP A 9 31.23 -25.60 -14.49
CA ASP A 9 31.92 -25.18 -15.73
C ASP A 9 31.89 -23.67 -15.94
N PHE A 10 30.87 -22.98 -15.41
CA PHE A 10 30.75 -21.52 -15.49
C PHE A 10 31.79 -20.79 -14.63
N ILE A 11 32.19 -21.35 -13.49
CA ILE A 11 33.18 -20.74 -12.60
C ILE A 11 34.60 -20.89 -13.15
N LYS A 12 34.89 -21.95 -13.91
CA LYS A 12 36.22 -22.12 -14.54
C LYS A 12 36.47 -21.16 -15.71
N THR A 13 35.42 -20.70 -16.40
CA THR A 13 35.56 -19.77 -17.55
C THR A 13 35.74 -18.31 -17.11
N GLY A 14 35.51 -17.97 -15.83
CA GLY A 14 35.60 -16.59 -15.34
C GLY A 14 36.99 -16.11 -14.88
N VAL A 15 37.96 -17.01 -14.69
CA VAL A 15 39.24 -16.67 -14.03
C VAL A 15 40.38 -16.39 -15.04
N THR A 16 40.19 -16.68 -16.32
CA THR A 16 41.27 -16.61 -17.34
C THR A 16 41.44 -15.26 -18.05
N PHE A 17 40.76 -14.19 -17.61
CA PHE A 17 40.96 -12.82 -18.14
C PHE A 17 41.83 -11.92 -17.24
N GLY A 18 42.29 -12.40 -16.09
CA GLY A 18 43.26 -11.69 -15.27
C GLY A 18 44.68 -12.18 -15.57
N LEU A 19 45.44 -11.44 -16.39
CA LEU A 19 46.94 -11.33 -16.40
C LEU A 19 47.54 -10.80 -17.72
N GLY A 20 46.87 -9.93 -18.47
CA GLY A 20 47.47 -9.45 -19.72
C GLY A 20 46.86 -8.21 -20.36
N LEU A 21 47.03 -7.03 -19.75
CA LEU A 21 47.35 -5.82 -20.51
C LEU A 21 48.03 -4.78 -19.58
N PRO A 22 49.24 -4.30 -19.91
CA PRO A 22 50.05 -3.47 -19.03
C PRO A 22 49.61 -2.00 -19.07
N ILE A 23 49.60 -1.37 -17.90
CA ILE A 23 50.14 -0.03 -17.59
C ILE A 23 50.17 0.94 -18.79
N LEU A 24 49.05 1.59 -19.14
CA LEU A 24 49.05 2.80 -19.98
C LEU A 24 47.74 3.61 -19.92
N LEU A 25 47.08 3.68 -18.75
CA LEU A 25 45.92 4.57 -18.55
C LEU A 25 45.93 5.33 -17.22
N SER A 26 47.11 5.59 -16.66
CA SER A 26 47.30 6.25 -15.37
C SER A 26 47.13 7.79 -15.40
N ASN A 27 46.33 8.34 -16.34
CA ASN A 27 46.14 9.80 -16.47
C ASN A 27 44.71 10.26 -16.75
N LEU A 28 43.68 9.42 -16.64
CA LEU A 28 42.29 9.87 -16.62
C LEU A 28 41.54 9.10 -15.55
N TYR A 29 40.74 9.82 -14.76
CA TYR A 29 40.10 9.41 -13.50
C TYR A 29 41.02 9.47 -12.28
N SER A 30 41.66 10.62 -12.09
CA SER A 30 41.69 11.20 -10.73
C SER A 30 40.26 11.59 -10.35
N CYS A 31 39.43 10.58 -10.07
CA CYS A 31 38.15 10.76 -9.41
C CYS A 31 38.46 10.97 -7.94
N ASP A 32 38.71 12.23 -7.55
CA ASP A 32 38.55 12.67 -6.17
C ASP A 32 37.06 12.58 -5.84
N SER A 33 36.61 11.35 -5.64
CA SER A 33 35.31 11.04 -5.09
C SER A 33 35.46 11.30 -3.60
N LYS A 34 35.39 12.58 -3.20
CA LYS A 34 34.93 12.89 -1.85
C LYS A 34 33.70 12.01 -1.65
N PRO A 35 33.66 11.15 -0.62
CA PRO A 35 32.42 10.48 -0.31
C PRO A 35 31.44 11.62 -0.12
N LYS A 36 30.45 11.72 -1.03
CA LYS A 36 29.23 12.39 -0.66
C LYS A 36 28.82 11.61 0.57
N ASP A 37 29.00 12.23 1.72
CA ASP A 37 28.15 12.00 2.85
C ASP A 37 26.75 12.13 2.28
N ASN A 38 26.22 11.01 1.78
CA ASN A 38 24.87 10.63 2.07
C ASN A 38 24.86 10.50 3.60
N THR A 39 24.90 11.65 4.28
CA THR A 39 23.89 11.97 5.25
C THR A 39 22.60 11.54 4.57
N SER A 40 22.26 10.26 4.77
CA SER A 40 20.89 9.82 4.87
C SER A 40 20.29 10.86 5.78
N SER A 41 19.70 11.90 5.16
CA SER A 41 18.95 12.87 5.92
C SER A 41 17.96 11.98 6.63
N SER A 42 18.09 11.88 7.94
CA SER A 42 17.12 11.20 8.77
C SER A 42 15.89 12.11 8.81
N THR A 43 15.34 12.44 7.63
CA THR A 43 14.05 13.07 7.49
C THR A 43 13.09 12.04 8.02
N LYS A 44 12.72 12.24 9.28
CA LYS A 44 11.57 11.59 9.89
C LYS A 44 10.46 11.57 8.83
N PRO A 45 9.87 10.41 8.54
CA PRO A 45 8.85 10.31 7.50
C PRO A 45 7.78 11.40 7.74
N LYS A 46 7.39 12.09 6.66
CA LYS A 46 6.38 13.16 6.70
C LYS A 46 5.12 12.61 7.39
N SER A 47 4.58 13.37 8.36
CA SER A 47 3.25 13.08 8.90
C SER A 47 2.23 13.20 7.78
N LEU A 48 1.28 12.26 7.73
CA LEU A 48 0.24 12.22 6.71
C LEU A 48 -1.11 12.44 7.39
N ASP A 49 -2.03 13.08 6.68
CA ASP A 49 -3.45 13.12 7.00
C ASP A 49 -4.12 11.93 6.30
N ILE A 50 -4.61 10.97 7.10
CA ILE A 50 -5.16 9.71 6.60
C ILE A 50 -6.65 9.61 6.95
N LEU A 51 -7.49 9.41 5.94
CA LEU A 51 -8.90 9.04 6.12
C LEU A 51 -9.06 7.52 6.02
N ILE A 52 -9.75 6.91 6.99
CA ILE A 52 -10.13 5.50 6.93
C ILE A 52 -11.66 5.39 6.87
N LEU A 53 -12.19 4.84 5.77
CA LEU A 53 -13.61 4.52 5.64
C LEU A 53 -13.89 3.20 6.38
N GLY A 54 -14.46 3.31 7.59
CA GLY A 54 -14.70 2.16 8.49
C GLY A 54 -13.53 1.86 9.43
N GLY A 55 -13.22 2.77 10.36
CA GLY A 55 -12.05 2.66 11.26
C GLY A 55 -12.26 1.96 12.62
N THR A 56 -13.48 1.62 13.03
CA THR A 56 -13.76 1.12 14.40
C THR A 56 -13.83 -0.40 14.54
N SER A 57 -13.71 -1.15 13.45
CA SER A 57 -13.84 -2.61 13.44
C SER A 57 -12.85 -3.27 12.48
N PHE A 58 -12.61 -4.58 12.68
CA PHE A 58 -11.73 -5.44 11.92
C PHE A 58 -10.43 -4.77 11.43
N LEU A 59 -10.23 -4.59 10.11
CA LEU A 59 -9.00 -3.98 9.56
C LEU A 59 -8.78 -2.54 10.05
N GLY A 60 -9.84 -1.73 10.05
CA GLY A 60 -9.75 -0.31 10.36
C GLY A 60 -9.20 -0.05 11.75
N LEU A 61 -9.56 -0.87 12.74
CA LEU A 61 -9.11 -0.67 14.12
C LEU A 61 -7.58 -0.81 14.26
N HIS A 62 -7.00 -1.76 13.53
CA HIS A 62 -5.56 -2.02 13.52
C HIS A 62 -4.82 -1.00 12.67
N GLN A 63 -5.40 -0.60 11.54
CA GLN A 63 -4.84 0.46 10.69
C GLN A 63 -4.78 1.81 11.41
N VAL A 64 -5.84 2.17 12.16
CA VAL A 64 -5.85 3.37 13.01
C VAL A 64 -4.69 3.33 14.01
N ALA A 65 -4.58 2.25 14.80
CA ALA A 65 -3.54 2.12 15.81
C ALA A 65 -2.13 2.22 15.19
N TYR A 66 -1.90 1.51 14.09
CA TYR A 66 -0.62 1.51 13.38
C TYR A 66 -0.27 2.88 12.80
N ALA A 67 -1.22 3.57 12.18
CA ALA A 67 -0.99 4.90 11.61
C ALA A 67 -0.64 5.93 12.69
N LEU A 68 -1.34 5.89 13.82
CA LEU A 68 -1.07 6.77 14.96
C LEU A 68 0.31 6.50 15.58
N ASP A 69 0.72 5.23 15.72
CA ASP A 69 2.05 4.87 16.24
C ASP A 69 3.20 5.35 15.35
N ARG A 70 2.93 5.56 14.07
CA ARG A 70 3.87 6.17 13.12
C ARG A 70 3.84 7.70 13.12
N GLY A 71 2.95 8.31 13.90
CA GLY A 71 2.82 9.76 14.03
C GLY A 71 2.01 10.42 12.91
N HIS A 72 1.15 9.67 12.22
CA HIS A 72 0.20 10.23 11.25
C HIS A 72 -1.05 10.76 11.96
N LYS A 73 -1.76 11.69 11.32
CA LYS A 73 -3.06 12.17 11.76
C LYS A 73 -4.14 11.32 11.11
N VAL A 74 -5.11 10.87 11.90
CA VAL A 74 -6.12 9.91 11.42
C VAL A 74 -7.52 10.47 11.65
N SER A 75 -8.31 10.49 10.57
CA SER A 75 -9.76 10.68 10.60
C SER A 75 -10.44 9.39 10.19
N ILE A 76 -11.57 9.06 10.80
CA ILE A 76 -12.35 7.89 10.42
C ILE A 76 -13.77 8.29 10.07
N PHE A 77 -14.31 7.70 9.01
CA PHE A 77 -15.70 7.88 8.62
C PHE A 77 -16.51 6.65 9.00
N THR A 78 -17.48 6.82 9.90
CA THR A 78 -18.33 5.73 10.38
C THR A 78 -19.76 6.20 10.68
N ARG A 79 -20.68 5.25 10.85
CA ARG A 79 -22.07 5.50 11.25
C ARG A 79 -22.23 5.89 12.74
N GLY A 80 -21.14 5.98 13.50
CA GLY A 80 -21.17 6.24 14.94
C GLY A 80 -21.76 5.12 15.81
N LYS A 81 -22.12 3.97 15.23
CA LYS A 81 -22.78 2.86 15.93
C LYS A 81 -21.82 1.90 16.66
N THR A 82 -20.58 1.81 16.17
CA THR A 82 -19.60 0.82 16.65
C THR A 82 -18.46 1.53 17.37
N LYS A 83 -18.22 1.13 18.62
CA LYS A 83 -17.06 1.57 19.40
C LYS A 83 -15.88 0.61 19.16
N PRO A 84 -14.63 1.10 19.17
CA PRO A 84 -13.46 0.24 19.04
C PRO A 84 -13.36 -0.75 20.21
N SER A 85 -13.15 -2.03 19.89
CA SER A 85 -13.00 -3.08 20.91
C SER A 85 -11.58 -3.11 21.51
N LEU A 86 -10.57 -2.72 20.73
CA LEU A 86 -9.16 -2.66 21.10
C LEU A 86 -8.60 -1.24 20.92
N PHE A 87 -7.42 -0.97 21.50
CA PHE A 87 -6.70 0.30 21.39
C PHE A 87 -7.52 1.54 21.76
N LYS A 88 -8.49 1.40 22.67
CA LYS A 88 -9.49 2.44 23.01
C LYS A 88 -8.84 3.79 23.34
N ASP A 89 -7.73 3.78 24.08
CA ASP A 89 -7.02 5.00 24.47
C ASP A 89 -6.47 5.79 23.28
N LYS A 90 -6.10 5.09 22.19
CA LYS A 90 -5.63 5.71 20.95
C LYS A 90 -6.75 6.37 20.14
N PHE A 91 -8.01 5.98 20.34
CA PHE A 91 -9.12 6.57 19.58
C PHE A 91 -9.50 7.97 20.07
N ASN A 92 -8.98 8.43 21.22
CA ASN A 92 -9.19 9.78 21.73
C ASN A 92 -8.55 10.87 20.86
N GLN A 93 -7.52 10.53 20.09
CA GLN A 93 -6.81 11.43 19.16
C GLN A 93 -7.29 11.28 17.70
N VAL A 94 -8.29 10.44 17.45
CA VAL A 94 -8.85 10.19 16.10
C VAL A 94 -10.02 11.13 15.85
N GLU A 95 -10.02 11.83 14.72
CA GLU A 95 -11.18 12.61 14.30
C GLU A 95 -12.31 11.66 13.85
N GLN A 96 -13.48 11.81 14.45
CA GLN A 96 -14.66 10.99 14.15
C GLN A 96 -15.58 11.74 13.18
N LEU A 97 -15.61 11.33 11.91
CA LEU A 97 -16.54 11.81 10.91
C LEU A 97 -17.76 10.89 10.88
N ILE A 98 -18.93 11.46 11.11
CA ILE A 98 -20.17 10.70 11.22
C ILE A 98 -20.99 10.83 9.93
N GLY A 99 -21.36 9.69 9.36
CA GLY A 99 -22.22 9.58 8.19
C GLY A 99 -22.51 8.13 7.83
N ASP A 100 -23.13 7.91 6.68
CA ASP A 100 -23.40 6.57 6.14
C ASP A 100 -23.07 6.58 4.65
N ARG A 101 -22.27 5.60 4.21
CA ARG A 101 -21.84 5.50 2.83
C ARG A 101 -23.02 5.35 1.86
N LYS A 102 -24.15 4.83 2.34
CA LYS A 102 -25.35 4.62 1.55
C LYS A 102 -26.01 5.93 1.10
N ASP A 103 -26.11 6.92 1.99
CA ASP A 103 -26.99 8.07 1.79
C ASP A 103 -26.54 9.37 2.49
N ASN A 104 -25.44 9.37 3.23
CA ASN A 104 -24.95 10.57 3.93
C ASN A 104 -23.40 10.64 3.92
N LEU A 105 -22.86 11.33 2.92
CA LEU A 105 -21.43 11.59 2.76
C LEU A 105 -21.01 13.01 3.19
N THR A 106 -21.93 13.83 3.73
CA THR A 106 -21.72 15.27 3.95
C THR A 106 -20.49 15.58 4.80
N ALA A 107 -20.17 14.73 5.79
CA ALA A 107 -18.98 14.89 6.63
C ALA A 107 -17.63 14.80 5.87
N LEU A 108 -17.65 14.32 4.61
CA LEU A 108 -16.47 14.19 3.75
C LEU A 108 -16.31 15.34 2.76
N GLU A 109 -17.33 16.18 2.59
CA GLU A 109 -17.33 17.27 1.62
C GLU A 109 -16.35 18.38 2.01
N ASN A 110 -15.76 19.04 1.01
CA ASN A 110 -14.88 20.20 1.18
C ASN A 110 -13.66 19.93 2.09
N ARG A 111 -13.13 18.71 2.04
CA ARG A 111 -11.98 18.24 2.83
C ARG A 111 -11.01 17.49 1.92
N SER A 112 -9.75 17.39 2.34
CA SER A 112 -8.71 16.63 1.65
C SER A 112 -7.84 15.85 2.62
N TRP A 113 -7.21 14.79 2.13
CA TRP A 113 -6.31 13.91 2.87
C TRP A 113 -5.14 13.50 1.99
N ASP A 114 -3.95 13.25 2.53
CA ASP A 114 -2.86 12.69 1.73
C ASP A 114 -3.24 11.26 1.26
N VAL A 115 -3.88 10.46 2.14
CA VAL A 115 -4.23 9.06 1.87
C VAL A 115 -5.65 8.74 2.31
N ILE A 116 -6.37 7.97 1.49
CA ILE A 116 -7.66 7.38 1.82
C ILE A 116 -7.52 5.86 1.81
N ILE A 117 -7.92 5.21 2.90
CA ILE A 117 -8.01 3.76 3.01
C ILE A 117 -9.49 3.38 3.07
N ASP A 118 -9.95 2.70 2.04
CA ASP A 118 -11.32 2.26 1.91
C ASP A 118 -11.46 0.75 2.17
N ASN A 119 -11.95 0.42 3.37
CA ASN A 119 -12.21 -0.96 3.78
C ASN A 119 -13.69 -1.36 3.71
N SER A 120 -14.58 -0.48 3.26
CA SER A 120 -16.02 -0.59 3.55
C SER A 120 -16.91 -0.75 2.30
N GLY A 121 -16.34 -1.22 1.19
CA GLY A 121 -17.01 -1.34 -0.11
C GLY A 121 -17.99 -2.52 -0.24
N ARG A 122 -19.04 -2.56 0.59
CA ARG A 122 -20.02 -3.68 0.57
C ARG A 122 -21.05 -3.62 -0.56
N ASN A 123 -21.18 -2.45 -1.19
CA ASN A 123 -22.08 -2.22 -2.31
C ASN A 123 -21.36 -1.37 -3.35
N ALA A 124 -21.39 -1.79 -4.61
CA ALA A 124 -20.64 -1.16 -5.69
C ALA A 124 -21.04 0.31 -5.91
N GLU A 125 -22.34 0.61 -5.84
CA GLU A 125 -22.84 1.97 -6.10
C GLU A 125 -22.45 2.93 -4.97
N TRP A 126 -22.62 2.53 -3.70
CA TRP A 126 -22.16 3.34 -2.56
C TRP A 126 -20.64 3.55 -2.60
N THR A 127 -19.92 2.52 -3.04
CA THR A 127 -18.47 2.60 -3.23
C THR A 127 -18.10 3.64 -4.27
N LYS A 128 -18.72 3.56 -5.44
CA LYS A 128 -18.55 4.49 -6.55
C LYS A 128 -18.85 5.94 -6.15
N GLN A 129 -19.92 6.19 -5.41
CA GLN A 129 -20.30 7.55 -4.98
C GLN A 129 -19.23 8.19 -4.08
N SER A 130 -18.83 7.49 -3.02
CA SER A 130 -17.76 7.98 -2.14
C SER A 130 -16.41 8.10 -2.85
N ALA A 131 -16.02 7.17 -3.71
CA ALA A 131 -14.79 7.27 -4.50
C ALA A 131 -14.84 8.49 -5.45
N LYS A 132 -15.99 8.73 -6.11
CA LYS A 132 -16.18 9.90 -6.98
C LYS A 132 -16.08 11.21 -6.21
N LEU A 133 -16.62 11.28 -4.99
CA LEU A 133 -16.52 12.44 -4.11
C LEU A 133 -15.07 12.72 -3.70
N LEU A 134 -14.30 11.66 -3.45
CA LEU A 134 -12.98 11.75 -2.82
C LEU A 134 -11.81 11.79 -3.81
N LYS A 135 -11.99 11.40 -5.07
CA LYS A 135 -10.90 11.21 -6.04
C LYS A 135 -10.02 12.44 -6.30
N GLU A 136 -10.58 13.64 -6.18
CA GLU A 136 -9.82 14.90 -6.36
C GLU A 136 -9.28 15.45 -5.03
N ASN A 137 -9.63 14.80 -3.91
CA ASN A 137 -9.36 15.24 -2.55
C ASN A 137 -8.32 14.36 -1.85
N CYS A 138 -7.59 13.53 -2.60
CA CYS A 138 -6.47 12.76 -2.07
C CYS A 138 -5.37 12.47 -3.08
N ASP A 139 -4.15 12.28 -2.59
CA ASP A 139 -3.00 11.87 -3.42
C ASP A 139 -3.01 10.36 -3.68
N LEU A 140 -3.47 9.56 -2.70
CA LEU A 140 -3.56 8.10 -2.81
C LEU A 140 -4.89 7.57 -2.28
N TYR A 141 -5.59 6.80 -3.11
CA TYR A 141 -6.79 6.07 -2.73
C TYR A 141 -6.54 4.55 -2.75
N LEU A 142 -6.58 3.91 -1.58
CA LEU A 142 -6.40 2.48 -1.42
C LEU A 142 -7.75 1.81 -1.19
N TYR A 143 -8.19 0.98 -2.13
CA TYR A 143 -9.41 0.18 -2.00
C TYR A 143 -9.09 -1.26 -1.58
N THR A 144 -9.67 -1.71 -0.48
CA THR A 144 -9.57 -3.11 -0.04
C THR A 144 -10.64 -3.94 -0.75
N SER A 145 -10.21 -4.66 -1.79
CA SER A 145 -11.05 -5.63 -2.51
C SER A 145 -11.26 -6.92 -1.70
N SER A 146 -11.87 -7.92 -2.32
CA SER A 146 -12.10 -9.26 -1.76
C SER A 146 -11.70 -10.32 -2.78
N THR A 147 -11.25 -11.49 -2.31
CA THR A 147 -11.03 -12.67 -3.15
C THR A 147 -12.31 -13.19 -3.81
N GLY A 148 -13.48 -12.73 -3.35
CA GLY A 148 -14.79 -13.07 -3.92
C GLY A 148 -14.92 -12.82 -5.42
N VAL A 149 -14.11 -11.93 -5.99
CA VAL A 149 -14.07 -11.67 -7.44
C VAL A 149 -13.57 -12.87 -8.25
N TYR A 150 -12.91 -13.85 -7.62
CA TYR A 150 -12.37 -15.06 -8.27
C TYR A 150 -13.25 -16.31 -8.06
N TYR A 151 -14.49 -16.15 -7.60
CA TYR A 151 -15.46 -17.24 -7.54
C TYR A 151 -15.61 -17.92 -8.92
N PRO A 152 -15.77 -19.25 -9.06
CA PRO A 152 -16.01 -20.26 -8.03
C PRO A 152 -14.75 -20.94 -7.46
N TYR A 153 -13.57 -20.32 -7.57
CA TYR A 153 -12.30 -20.84 -7.03
C TYR A 153 -11.91 -22.22 -7.58
N LEU A 154 -11.78 -22.33 -8.92
CA LEU A 154 -11.53 -23.60 -9.62
C LEU A 154 -10.10 -24.18 -9.44
N GLY A 155 -9.24 -23.53 -8.66
CA GLY A 155 -7.87 -23.97 -8.42
C GLY A 155 -7.20 -23.19 -7.30
N SER A 156 -5.97 -23.56 -6.97
CA SER A 156 -5.18 -22.95 -5.89
C SER A 156 -4.18 -21.88 -6.36
N ASP A 157 -3.87 -21.82 -7.66
CA ASP A 157 -2.95 -20.82 -8.25
C ASP A 157 -3.73 -19.62 -8.81
N ILE A 158 -4.47 -18.92 -7.94
CA ILE A 158 -5.23 -17.71 -8.31
C ILE A 158 -4.28 -16.52 -8.31
N LYS A 159 -4.15 -15.88 -9.48
CA LYS A 159 -3.30 -14.71 -9.73
C LYS A 159 -4.13 -13.46 -9.97
N GLU A 160 -3.51 -12.29 -9.87
CA GLU A 160 -4.16 -10.99 -10.09
C GLU A 160 -4.69 -10.78 -11.52
N ASP A 161 -4.21 -11.57 -12.49
CA ASP A 161 -4.69 -11.59 -13.87
C ASP A 161 -5.72 -12.71 -14.15
N THR A 162 -6.17 -13.43 -13.11
CA THR A 162 -7.24 -14.44 -13.24
C THR A 162 -8.56 -13.75 -13.60
N GLU A 163 -9.33 -14.39 -14.49
CA GLU A 163 -10.62 -13.87 -14.90
C GLU A 163 -11.55 -13.62 -13.71
N LEU A 164 -12.21 -12.45 -13.73
CA LEU A 164 -13.03 -11.96 -12.63
C LEU A 164 -14.52 -12.20 -12.92
N VAL A 165 -15.25 -12.54 -11.87
CA VAL A 165 -16.70 -12.50 -11.86
C VAL A 165 -17.17 -11.06 -11.62
N LEU A 166 -17.86 -10.50 -12.60
CA LEU A 166 -18.35 -9.11 -12.57
C LEU A 166 -19.81 -8.98 -12.12
N ASN A 167 -20.55 -10.08 -12.11
CA ASN A 167 -21.95 -10.14 -11.70
C ASN A 167 -22.11 -11.14 -10.58
N MET A 168 -23.04 -10.89 -9.66
CA MET A 168 -23.34 -11.88 -8.61
C MET A 168 -23.79 -13.19 -9.26
N PRO A 169 -23.12 -14.33 -8.99
CA PRO A 169 -23.54 -15.62 -9.51
C PRO A 169 -24.93 -15.98 -8.97
N GLU A 170 -25.73 -16.66 -9.79
CA GLU A 170 -26.97 -17.27 -9.33
C GLU A 170 -26.64 -18.37 -8.30
N GLY A 171 -27.40 -18.41 -7.21
CA GLY A 171 -27.25 -19.37 -6.12
C GLY A 171 -28.37 -20.39 -6.09
#